data_AF-A0A6N7Q805-F1
#
_entry.id   AF-A0A6N7Q805-F1
#
_cell.length_a   1.000
_cell.length_b   1.000
_cell.length_c   1.000
_cell.angle_alpha   90.00
_cell.angle_beta   90.00
_cell.angle_gamma   90.00
#
_symmetry.space_group_name_H-M   'P 1'
#
loop_
_entity.id
_entity.type
_entity.pdbx_description
1 polymer ?
#
loop_
_entity_poly.entity_id
_entity_poly.type
_entity_poly.pdbx_seq_one_letter_code
_entity_poly.pdbx_strand_id
1 'polypeptide(L)'
;MSTTEGRGGDVGAAGVIAQLRRQNRILKIFSAVALALPLTLMLMGARGAGSKQVFSEIDVNRINIVNEDGSRSMVLAARGLLPDPVMGGKVMKTERSNMPGMLFYNGVGDEVGGLIYDGSLGQDGKPSGGVHLSMDRFGGDQQIALHHYEEGGFMETGLSVFDRGLSKQYEGLYEKYLAAPNGPEKDALLKQWKDAGGEQTQRLFVGRTRGKSSAVILADDSGNPRIIMSVTPAGKASLDFIDDKGDVVQSLPETPVVKK
;
A
#
# COMPACT_ATOMS: atom_id res chain seq x y z
N MET A 1 -66.73 90.45 13.63
CA MET A 1 -67.11 89.25 12.85
C MET A 1 -66.19 89.18 11.64
N SER A 2 -65.18 88.32 11.67
CA SER A 2 -64.76 87.45 10.55
C SER A 2 -63.38 86.85 10.88
N THR A 3 -63.42 85.57 11.20
CA THR A 3 -62.36 84.59 11.35
C THR A 3 -61.80 84.16 10.00
N THR A 4 -60.48 83.92 9.91
CA THR A 4 -59.83 82.86 9.09
C THR A 4 -58.31 82.95 9.33
N GLU A 5 -57.73 82.18 10.27
CA GLU A 5 -57.22 80.80 10.13
C GLU A 5 -56.26 80.55 8.95
N GLY A 6 -54.98 80.43 9.29
CA GLY A 6 -54.18 79.22 9.03
C GLY A 6 -53.89 78.81 7.58
N ARG A 7 -52.89 79.43 6.94
CA ARG A 7 -52.19 78.87 5.77
C ARG A 7 -50.68 78.89 6.01
N GLY A 8 -50.18 77.92 6.78
CA GLY A 8 -48.74 77.75 7.02
C GLY A 8 -48.28 76.31 7.25
N GLY A 9 -49.18 75.32 7.34
CA GLY A 9 -48.85 73.96 7.76
C GLY A 9 -48.51 72.95 6.63
N ASP A 10 -48.97 73.18 5.40
CA ASP A 10 -49.03 72.10 4.39
C ASP A 10 -47.74 71.88 3.58
N VAL A 11 -46.92 72.92 3.37
CA VAL A 11 -45.68 72.80 2.57
C VAL A 11 -44.57 72.09 3.38
N GLY A 12 -44.55 72.27 4.69
CA GLY A 12 -43.63 71.56 5.60
C GLY A 12 -44.01 70.09 5.77
N ALA A 13 -45.31 69.79 5.92
CA ALA A 13 -45.80 68.43 6.10
C ALA A 13 -45.54 67.54 4.87
N ALA A 14 -45.78 68.05 3.65
CA ALA A 14 -45.53 67.30 2.42
C ALA A 14 -44.04 66.99 2.21
N GLY A 15 -43.15 67.94 2.50
CA GLY A 15 -41.70 67.75 2.45
C GLY A 15 -41.20 66.71 3.46
N VAL A 16 -41.71 66.76 4.70
CA VAL A 16 -41.41 65.78 5.75
C VAL A 16 -41.92 64.39 5.38
N ILE A 17 -43.13 64.26 4.81
CA ILE A 17 -43.68 62.98 4.34
C ILE A 17 -42.84 62.40 3.19
N ALA A 18 -42.38 63.23 2.25
CA ALA A 18 -41.52 62.79 1.16
C ALA A 18 -40.14 62.31 1.67
N GLN A 19 -39.56 63.03 2.63
CA GLN A 19 -38.31 62.65 3.29
C GLN A 19 -38.46 61.34 4.07
N LEU A 20 -39.54 61.18 4.85
CA LEU A 20 -39.85 59.96 5.59
C LEU A 20 -40.06 58.77 4.66
N ARG A 21 -40.75 58.93 3.52
CA ARG A 21 -40.89 57.88 2.50
C ARG A 21 -39.53 57.47 1.92
N ARG A 22 -38.66 58.44 1.63
CA ARG A 22 -37.30 58.17 1.13
C ARG A 22 -36.45 57.44 2.17
N GLN A 23 -36.47 57.87 3.42
CA GLN A 23 -35.75 57.23 4.53
C GLN A 23 -36.29 55.82 4.80
N ASN A 24 -37.61 55.62 4.79
CA ASN A 24 -38.24 54.32 4.97
C ASN A 24 -37.88 53.36 3.82
N ARG A 25 -37.83 53.86 2.58
CA ARG A 25 -37.35 53.09 1.42
C ARG A 25 -35.88 52.70 1.58
N ILE A 26 -35.01 53.60 2.02
CA ILE A 26 -33.59 53.31 2.28
C ILE A 26 -33.45 52.29 3.42
N LEU A 27 -34.20 52.46 4.52
CA LEU A 27 -34.17 51.56 5.68
C LEU A 27 -34.67 50.15 5.32
N LYS A 28 -35.70 50.04 4.48
CA LYS A 28 -36.19 48.76 3.96
C LYS A 28 -35.14 48.06 3.11
N ILE A 29 -34.47 48.79 2.22
CA ILE A 29 -33.38 48.25 1.40
C ILE A 29 -32.20 47.81 2.29
N PHE A 30 -31.80 48.66 3.23
CA PHE A 30 -30.71 48.35 4.16
C PHE A 30 -31.03 47.10 5.00
N SER A 31 -32.23 47.01 5.56
CA SER A 31 -32.65 45.85 6.36
C SER A 31 -32.74 44.57 5.53
N ALA A 32 -33.22 44.66 4.29
CA ALA A 32 -33.24 43.52 3.37
C ALA A 32 -31.83 43.03 3.05
N VAL A 33 -30.89 43.93 2.76
CA VAL A 33 -29.49 43.58 2.49
C VAL A 33 -28.80 43.03 3.75
N ALA A 34 -29.00 43.68 4.90
CA ALA A 34 -28.41 43.29 6.17
C ALA A 34 -28.91 41.94 6.67
N LEU A 35 -30.12 41.51 6.29
CA LEU A 35 -30.65 40.17 6.60
C LEU A 35 -30.26 39.14 5.54
N ALA A 36 -30.19 39.52 4.26
CA ALA A 36 -29.86 38.60 3.18
C ALA A 36 -28.41 38.12 3.26
N LEU A 37 -27.45 39.00 3.56
CA LEU A 37 -26.02 38.68 3.63
C LEU A 37 -25.64 37.61 4.68
N PRO A 38 -26.06 37.72 5.95
CA PRO A 38 -25.77 36.69 6.94
C PRO A 38 -26.53 35.39 6.66
N LEU A 39 -27.74 35.47 6.09
CA LEU A 39 -28.51 34.28 5.71
C LEU A 39 -27.84 33.51 4.57
N THR A 40 -27.30 34.19 3.55
CA THR A 40 -26.55 33.55 2.47
C THR A 40 -25.23 32.97 2.99
N LEU A 41 -24.53 33.67 3.88
CA LEU A 41 -23.32 33.14 4.54
C LEU A 41 -23.62 31.90 5.39
N MET A 42 -24.73 31.87 6.13
CA MET A 42 -25.19 30.69 6.88
C MET A 42 -25.51 29.51 5.96
N LEU A 43 -26.19 29.76 4.84
CA LEU A 43 -26.54 28.71 3.86
C LEU A 43 -25.32 28.18 3.11
N MET A 44 -24.29 29.01 2.88
CA MET A 44 -23.00 28.55 2.31
C MET A 44 -22.17 27.73 3.31
N GLY A 45 -22.35 27.95 4.61
CA GLY A 45 -21.69 27.18 5.68
C GLY A 45 -22.31 25.81 5.95
N ALA A 46 -23.56 25.59 5.53
CA ALA A 46 -24.22 24.29 5.59
C ALA A 46 -23.62 23.35 4.55
N ARG A 47 -22.47 22.73 4.87
CA ARG A 47 -21.94 21.61 4.10
C ARG A 47 -22.95 20.48 4.16
N GLY A 48 -23.69 20.27 3.08
CA GLY A 48 -24.51 19.08 2.91
C GLY A 48 -23.65 17.83 3.13
N ALA A 49 -24.25 16.78 3.69
CA ALA A 49 -23.62 15.45 3.74
C ALA A 49 -23.03 15.14 2.36
N GLY A 50 -21.72 14.90 2.31
CA GLY A 50 -20.94 14.90 1.08
C GLY A 50 -21.63 14.11 -0.02
N SER A 51 -21.98 14.78 -1.12
CA SER A 51 -22.52 14.09 -2.29
C SER A 51 -21.48 13.10 -2.79
N LYS A 52 -21.92 11.87 -3.12
CA LYS A 52 -21.07 10.89 -3.79
C LYS A 52 -20.49 11.53 -5.05
N GLN A 53 -19.16 11.58 -5.13
CA GLN A 53 -18.47 12.05 -6.32
C GLN A 53 -18.46 10.92 -7.35
N VAL A 54 -18.74 11.24 -8.60
CA VAL A 54 -18.65 10.31 -9.73
C VAL A 54 -17.64 10.90 -10.70
N PHE A 55 -16.61 10.12 -11.00
CA PHE A 55 -15.58 10.50 -11.95
C PHE A 55 -15.62 9.54 -13.13
N SER A 56 -15.41 10.05 -14.35
CA SER A 56 -15.12 9.20 -15.50
C SER A 56 -13.67 8.69 -15.45
N GLU A 57 -12.74 9.53 -15.02
CA GLU A 57 -11.31 9.26 -14.93
C GLU A 57 -10.69 10.15 -13.83
N ILE A 58 -9.61 9.67 -13.21
CA ILE A 58 -8.81 10.43 -12.24
C ILE A 58 -7.32 10.28 -12.54
N ASP A 59 -6.62 11.39 -12.72
CA ASP A 59 -5.17 11.46 -12.80
C ASP A 59 -4.62 11.96 -11.46
N VAL A 60 -4.04 11.05 -10.68
CA VAL A 60 -3.54 11.35 -9.34
C VAL A 60 -2.26 10.59 -9.05
N ASN A 61 -1.37 11.19 -8.26
CA ASN A 61 -0.14 10.52 -7.85
C ASN A 61 -0.36 9.51 -6.71
N ARG A 62 -1.43 9.66 -5.92
CA ARG A 62 -1.72 8.80 -4.76
C ARG A 62 -3.18 8.86 -4.34
N ILE A 63 -3.72 7.71 -3.95
CA ILE A 63 -5.03 7.54 -3.31
C ILE A 63 -4.78 6.91 -1.93
N ASN A 64 -5.36 7.50 -0.89
CA ASN A 64 -5.42 6.91 0.44
C ASN A 64 -6.88 6.52 0.73
N ILE A 65 -7.11 5.26 1.08
CA ILE A 65 -8.34 4.82 1.71
C ILE A 65 -8.11 4.82 3.22
N VAL A 66 -8.89 5.60 3.94
CA VAL A 66 -8.76 5.82 5.38
C VAL A 66 -10.03 5.39 6.11
N ASN A 67 -9.86 4.87 7.32
CA ASN A 67 -10.95 4.57 8.23
C ASN A 67 -11.45 5.86 8.91
N GLU A 68 -12.56 5.78 9.65
CA GLU A 68 -13.15 6.92 10.36
C GLU A 68 -12.21 7.57 11.38
N ASP A 69 -11.32 6.78 11.98
CA ASP A 69 -10.31 7.25 12.94
C ASP A 69 -9.06 7.88 12.27
N GLY A 70 -9.02 7.92 10.94
CA GLY A 70 -7.90 8.45 10.15
C GLY A 70 -6.77 7.45 9.90
N SER A 71 -6.85 6.22 10.44
CA SER A 71 -5.92 5.15 10.09
C SER A 71 -6.06 4.75 8.62
N ARG A 72 -4.97 4.27 8.01
CA ARG A 72 -4.97 3.83 6.62
C ARG A 72 -5.55 2.42 6.53
N SER A 73 -6.37 2.17 5.52
CA SER A 73 -6.84 0.83 5.14
C SER A 73 -6.16 0.36 3.85
N MET A 74 -5.94 1.27 2.90
CA MET A 74 -5.23 0.99 1.66
C MET A 74 -4.52 2.25 1.16
N VAL A 75 -3.37 2.08 0.52
CA VAL A 75 -2.68 3.15 -0.22
C VAL A 75 -2.36 2.66 -1.62
N LEU A 76 -2.80 3.38 -2.65
CA LEU A 76 -2.33 3.21 -4.04
C LEU A 76 -1.47 4.43 -4.39
N ALA A 77 -0.22 4.23 -4.79
CA ALA A 77 0.71 5.34 -4.98
C ALA A 77 1.64 5.13 -6.19
N ALA A 78 1.95 6.24 -6.85
CA ALA A 78 3.01 6.32 -7.84
C ALA A 78 4.40 6.23 -7.18
N ARG A 79 5.42 6.14 -8.04
CA ARG A 79 6.84 6.09 -7.65
C ARG A 79 7.19 7.20 -6.66
N GLY A 80 7.91 6.84 -5.58
CA GLY A 80 8.38 7.82 -4.59
C GLY A 80 7.32 8.22 -3.56
N LEU A 81 6.10 7.69 -3.66
CA LEU A 81 4.97 8.07 -2.79
C LEU A 81 4.39 6.89 -2.01
N LEU A 82 4.91 5.69 -2.21
CA LEU A 82 4.58 4.51 -1.41
C LEU A 82 5.09 4.74 0.02
N PRO A 83 4.27 4.53 1.06
CA PRO A 83 4.73 4.67 2.43
C PRO A 83 5.72 3.56 2.82
N ASP A 84 6.58 3.92 3.78
CA ASP A 84 7.41 2.96 4.49
C ASP A 84 6.54 1.87 5.15
N PRO A 85 7.02 0.60 5.18
CA PRO A 85 6.30 -0.47 5.86
C PRO A 85 6.07 -0.19 7.34
N VAL A 86 4.91 -0.60 7.83
CA VAL A 86 4.53 -0.50 9.25
C VAL A 86 4.34 -1.89 9.81
N MET A 87 5.15 -2.26 10.81
CA MET A 87 5.07 -3.56 11.47
C MET A 87 5.15 -3.40 12.98
N GLY A 88 4.19 -3.95 13.72
CA GLY A 88 4.12 -3.80 15.18
C GLY A 88 4.06 -2.35 15.63
N GLY A 89 3.44 -1.46 14.83
CA GLY A 89 3.37 -0.02 15.07
C GLY A 89 4.66 0.76 14.82
N LYS A 90 5.73 0.12 14.31
CA LYS A 90 6.99 0.77 13.94
C LYS A 90 7.08 1.00 12.44
N VAL A 91 7.56 2.17 12.05
CA VAL A 91 7.85 2.50 10.65
C VAL A 91 9.26 2.04 10.30
N MET A 92 9.36 1.14 9.33
CA MET A 92 10.63 0.59 8.87
C MET A 92 11.10 1.33 7.64
N LYS A 93 12.25 2.02 7.74
CA LYS A 93 12.83 2.72 6.58
C LYS A 93 13.38 1.73 5.57
N THR A 94 12.90 1.82 4.33
CA THR A 94 13.31 0.94 3.24
C THR A 94 13.40 1.73 1.93
N GLU A 95 14.12 1.20 0.94
CA GLU A 95 14.12 1.74 -0.42
C GLU A 95 12.81 1.46 -1.17
N ARG A 96 11.87 0.72 -0.57
CA ARG A 96 10.59 0.36 -1.20
C ARG A 96 9.73 1.58 -1.51
N SER A 97 9.90 2.69 -0.79
CA SER A 97 9.23 3.96 -1.11
C SER A 97 9.50 4.43 -2.54
N ASN A 98 10.60 3.97 -3.16
CA ASN A 98 10.99 4.31 -4.53
C ASN A 98 10.22 3.53 -5.60
N MET A 99 9.36 2.58 -5.25
CA MET A 99 8.52 1.82 -6.18
C MET A 99 7.07 2.35 -6.17
N PRO A 100 6.33 2.29 -7.29
CA PRO A 100 4.88 2.39 -7.27
C PRO A 100 4.23 1.11 -6.73
N GLY A 101 2.97 1.22 -6.31
CA GLY A 101 2.25 0.05 -5.78
C GLY A 101 0.99 0.36 -5.00
N MET A 102 0.43 -0.70 -4.43
CA MET A 102 -0.75 -0.75 -3.59
C MET A 102 -0.43 -1.49 -2.30
N LEU A 103 -0.69 -0.90 -1.14
CA LEU A 103 -0.45 -1.52 0.17
C LEU A 103 -1.74 -1.64 0.96
N PHE A 104 -1.90 -2.74 1.70
CA PHE A 104 -3.04 -3.00 2.55
C PHE A 104 -2.65 -2.92 4.02
N TYR A 105 -3.58 -2.47 4.86
CA TYR A 105 -3.38 -2.33 6.30
C TYR A 105 -4.47 -3.07 7.08
N ASN A 106 -4.10 -3.67 8.20
CA ASN A 106 -5.05 -4.30 9.12
C ASN A 106 -5.64 -3.31 10.14
N GLY A 107 -6.56 -3.79 10.97
CA GLY A 107 -7.27 -2.96 11.96
C GLY A 107 -6.42 -2.38 13.09
N VAL A 108 -5.16 -2.80 13.23
CA VAL A 108 -4.21 -2.18 14.18
C VAL A 108 -3.22 -1.24 13.49
N GLY A 109 -3.35 -1.04 12.18
CA GLY A 109 -2.55 -0.11 11.39
C GLY A 109 -1.24 -0.70 10.84
N ASP A 110 -1.00 -2.00 11.00
CA ASP A 110 0.15 -2.67 10.40
C ASP A 110 -0.14 -3.01 8.93
N GLU A 111 0.90 -2.94 8.11
CA GLU A 111 0.84 -3.42 6.73
C GLU A 111 0.67 -4.94 6.69
N VAL A 112 -0.11 -5.44 5.74
CA VAL A 112 -0.41 -6.88 5.58
C VAL A 112 -0.19 -7.38 4.16
N GLY A 113 0.86 -6.86 3.53
CA GLY A 113 1.21 -7.11 2.15
C GLY A 113 0.64 -6.08 1.19
N GLY A 114 0.87 -6.34 -0.09
CA GLY A 114 0.53 -5.41 -1.16
C GLY A 114 1.04 -5.85 -2.51
N LEU A 115 0.77 -5.01 -3.49
CA LEU A 115 1.29 -5.10 -4.85
C LEU A 115 2.35 -4.02 -5.02
N ILE A 116 3.60 -4.40 -5.26
CA ILE A 116 4.64 -3.48 -5.74
C ILE A 116 5.08 -3.90 -7.13
N TYR A 117 5.47 -2.94 -7.94
CA TYR A 117 5.99 -3.21 -9.27
C TYR A 117 6.99 -2.16 -9.68
N ASP A 118 7.93 -2.55 -10.52
CA ASP A 118 8.91 -1.64 -11.08
C ASP A 118 9.46 -2.20 -12.40
N GLY A 119 10.11 -1.34 -13.19
CA GLY A 119 10.73 -1.71 -14.45
C GLY A 119 11.66 -0.62 -14.94
N SER A 120 12.87 -1.03 -15.31
CA SER A 120 13.91 -0.20 -15.91
C SER A 120 14.79 -1.04 -16.83
N LEU A 121 15.65 -0.37 -17.60
CA LEU A 121 16.76 -1.04 -18.27
C LEU A 121 17.99 -0.95 -17.36
N GLY A 122 18.64 -2.09 -17.13
CA GLY A 122 19.93 -2.16 -16.45
C GLY A 122 21.03 -1.49 -17.28
N GLN A 123 22.21 -1.32 -16.66
CA GLN A 123 23.37 -0.69 -17.32
C GLN A 123 23.84 -1.45 -18.57
N ASP A 124 23.53 -2.74 -18.66
CA ASP A 124 23.81 -3.62 -19.80
C ASP A 124 22.69 -3.62 -20.86
N GLY A 125 21.70 -2.73 -20.73
CA GLY A 125 20.54 -2.63 -21.61
C GLY A 125 19.52 -3.75 -21.44
N LYS A 126 19.70 -4.67 -20.48
CA LYS A 126 18.74 -5.74 -20.23
C LYS A 126 17.61 -5.27 -19.32
N PRO A 127 16.41 -5.87 -19.41
CA PRO A 127 15.34 -5.59 -18.46
C PRO A 127 15.77 -5.86 -17.00
N SER A 128 15.36 -4.94 -16.13
CA SER A 128 15.47 -5.05 -14.68
C SER A 128 14.18 -4.55 -14.05
N GLY A 129 13.45 -5.42 -13.39
CA GLY A 129 12.14 -5.08 -12.85
C GLY A 129 11.34 -6.28 -12.40
N GLY A 130 10.10 -6.03 -12.04
CA GLY A 130 9.21 -7.09 -11.62
C GLY A 130 7.89 -6.59 -11.05
N VAL A 131 7.04 -7.54 -10.74
CA VAL A 131 5.77 -7.37 -10.05
C VAL A 131 5.75 -8.35 -8.90
N HIS A 132 5.31 -7.88 -7.73
CA HIS A 132 5.25 -8.68 -6.53
C HIS A 132 3.97 -8.36 -5.77
N LEU A 133 3.10 -9.35 -5.68
CA LEU A 133 1.90 -9.34 -4.84
C LEU A 133 2.15 -10.24 -3.64
N SER A 134 2.26 -9.67 -2.45
CA SER A 134 2.48 -10.40 -1.20
C SER A 134 1.27 -10.38 -0.28
N MET A 135 1.20 -11.39 0.57
CA MET A 135 0.34 -11.44 1.74
C MET A 135 1.18 -11.76 2.98
N ASP A 136 1.06 -10.90 3.98
CA ASP A 136 1.80 -11.04 5.23
C ASP A 136 0.92 -11.69 6.30
N ARG A 137 1.55 -12.37 7.27
CA ARG A 137 0.83 -12.83 8.46
C ARG A 137 0.64 -11.69 9.45
N PHE A 138 -0.40 -11.77 10.27
CA PHE A 138 -0.58 -10.87 11.40
C PHE A 138 0.65 -10.90 12.34
N GLY A 139 1.24 -9.73 12.60
CA GLY A 139 2.41 -9.57 13.47
C GLY A 139 3.72 -10.14 12.91
N GLY A 140 3.78 -10.38 11.61
CA GLY A 140 4.96 -10.87 10.92
C GLY A 140 5.05 -10.32 9.50
N ASP A 141 5.78 -11.03 8.67
CA ASP A 141 6.08 -10.66 7.29
C ASP A 141 5.45 -11.68 6.33
N GLN A 142 5.81 -11.59 5.06
CA GLN A 142 5.27 -12.36 3.95
C GLN A 142 5.22 -13.87 4.16
N GLN A 143 4.02 -14.43 3.95
CA GLN A 143 3.76 -15.88 3.90
C GLN A 143 3.44 -16.37 2.50
N ILE A 144 2.89 -15.53 1.62
CA ILE A 144 2.54 -15.91 0.25
C ILE A 144 2.97 -14.78 -0.68
N ALA A 145 3.52 -15.12 -1.84
CA ALA A 145 3.72 -14.16 -2.91
C ALA A 145 3.38 -14.74 -4.29
N LEU A 146 2.75 -13.93 -5.12
CA LEU A 146 2.69 -14.12 -6.57
C LEU A 146 3.60 -13.08 -7.22
N HIS A 147 4.61 -13.54 -7.96
CA HIS A 147 5.66 -12.65 -8.43
C HIS A 147 6.17 -12.97 -9.83
N HIS A 148 6.73 -11.94 -10.44
CA HIS A 148 7.52 -11.99 -11.65
C HIS A 148 8.72 -11.06 -11.48
N TYR A 149 9.93 -11.56 -11.72
CA TYR A 149 11.17 -10.82 -11.57
C TYR A 149 12.07 -11.02 -12.78
N GLU A 150 12.69 -9.95 -13.23
CA GLU A 150 13.70 -9.93 -14.28
C GLU A 150 14.94 -9.18 -13.80
N GLU A 151 16.10 -9.82 -13.91
CA GLU A 151 17.38 -9.18 -13.61
C GLU A 151 18.53 -9.90 -14.32
N GLY A 152 19.44 -9.15 -14.93
CA GLY A 152 20.68 -9.69 -15.51
C GLY A 152 20.45 -10.72 -16.63
N GLY A 153 19.30 -10.68 -17.30
CA GLY A 153 18.89 -11.66 -18.32
C GLY A 153 18.30 -12.96 -17.75
N PHE A 154 18.11 -13.03 -16.44
CA PHE A 154 17.32 -14.08 -15.79
C PHE A 154 15.90 -13.59 -15.55
N MET A 155 14.99 -14.55 -15.50
CA MET A 155 13.59 -14.32 -15.17
C MET A 155 13.13 -15.40 -14.20
N GLU A 156 12.35 -15.03 -13.19
CA GLU A 156 11.59 -15.95 -12.36
C GLU A 156 10.13 -15.49 -12.32
N THR A 157 9.18 -16.41 -12.46
CA THR A 157 7.75 -16.10 -12.38
C THR A 157 7.05 -17.22 -11.65
N GLY A 158 6.31 -16.94 -10.59
CA GLY A 158 5.60 -17.99 -9.87
C GLY A 158 4.85 -17.55 -8.63
N LEU A 159 4.24 -18.56 -8.00
CA LEU A 159 3.68 -18.51 -6.66
C LEU A 159 4.71 -19.10 -5.69
N SER A 160 4.93 -18.42 -4.58
CA SER A 160 5.73 -18.94 -3.47
C SER A 160 4.96 -18.89 -2.16
N VAL A 161 5.16 -19.93 -1.34
CA VAL A 161 4.70 -19.95 0.05
C VAL A 161 5.93 -20.01 0.93
N PHE A 162 5.95 -19.15 1.93
CA PHE A 162 7.03 -18.99 2.86
C PHE A 162 6.59 -19.38 4.27
N ASP A 163 7.57 -19.68 5.10
CA ASP A 163 7.41 -19.75 6.53
C ASP A 163 8.43 -18.84 7.22
N ARG A 164 7.99 -18.19 8.29
CA ARG A 164 8.77 -17.24 9.08
C ARG A 164 8.17 -17.10 10.47
N GLY A 165 9.04 -16.91 11.46
CA GLY A 165 8.67 -16.58 12.83
C GLY A 165 7.92 -15.25 12.94
N LEU A 166 7.40 -14.96 14.13
CA LEU A 166 6.77 -13.67 14.39
C LEU A 166 7.85 -12.60 14.60
N SER A 167 7.64 -11.40 14.06
CA SER A 167 8.63 -10.31 14.12
C SER A 167 9.11 -10.03 15.56
N LYS A 168 8.18 -10.03 16.52
CA LYS A 168 8.48 -9.84 17.95
C LYS A 168 9.47 -10.85 18.53
N GLN A 169 9.62 -12.02 17.93
CA GLN A 169 10.53 -13.07 18.40
C GLN A 169 11.98 -12.80 17.97
N TYR A 170 12.20 -12.09 16.86
CA TYR A 170 13.53 -11.94 16.26
C TYR A 170 14.00 -10.49 16.06
N GLU A 171 13.10 -9.49 16.06
CA GLU A 171 13.45 -8.09 15.72
C GLU A 171 14.61 -7.54 16.56
N GLY A 172 14.55 -7.71 17.89
CA GLY A 172 15.60 -7.25 18.80
C GLY A 172 16.93 -8.03 18.71
N LEU A 173 16.94 -9.21 18.11
CA LEU A 173 18.16 -9.98 17.83
C LEU A 173 18.86 -9.44 16.59
N TYR A 174 18.09 -9.06 15.57
CA TYR A 174 18.66 -8.54 14.32
C TYR A 174 19.33 -7.17 14.52
N GLU A 175 18.72 -6.28 15.31
CA GLU A 175 19.32 -4.98 15.65
C GLU A 175 20.67 -5.16 16.36
N LYS A 176 20.76 -6.11 17.31
CA LYS A 176 22.02 -6.46 17.98
C LYS A 176 23.04 -7.03 17.01
N TYR A 177 22.61 -7.91 16.11
CA TYR A 177 23.47 -8.49 15.08
C TYR A 177 24.09 -7.41 14.17
N LEU A 178 23.30 -6.42 13.74
CA LEU A 178 23.78 -5.32 12.91
C LEU A 178 24.79 -4.43 13.65
N ALA A 179 24.58 -4.18 14.95
CA ALA A 179 25.47 -3.38 15.78
C ALA A 179 26.75 -4.11 16.20
N ALA A 180 26.76 -5.45 16.15
CA ALA A 180 27.91 -6.24 16.60
C ALA A 180 29.10 -6.16 15.62
N PRO A 181 30.34 -6.03 16.14
CA PRO A 181 31.55 -6.17 15.33
C PRO A 181 31.69 -7.61 14.82
N ASN A 182 32.42 -7.79 13.72
CA ASN A 182 32.65 -9.13 13.18
C ASN A 182 33.39 -10.01 14.20
N GLY A 183 32.87 -11.23 14.42
CA GLY A 183 33.43 -12.18 15.37
C GLY A 183 32.39 -13.16 15.93
N PRO A 184 32.79 -14.02 16.88
CA PRO A 184 31.94 -15.10 17.38
C PRO A 184 30.60 -14.65 17.98
N GLU A 185 30.56 -13.46 18.58
CA GLU A 185 29.33 -12.88 19.13
C GLU A 185 28.32 -12.54 18.03
N LYS A 186 28.78 -11.98 16.92
CA LYS A 186 27.94 -11.67 15.75
C LYS A 186 27.39 -12.94 15.12
N ASP A 187 28.21 -13.99 15.02
CA ASP A 187 27.80 -15.30 14.54
C ASP A 187 26.75 -15.94 15.47
N ALA A 188 26.94 -15.82 16.78
CA ALA A 188 25.98 -16.30 17.77
C ALA A 188 24.64 -15.54 17.70
N LEU A 189 24.66 -14.21 17.52
CA LEU A 189 23.46 -13.40 17.34
C LEU A 189 22.72 -13.77 16.05
N LEU A 190 23.45 -13.98 14.95
CA LEU A 190 22.85 -14.46 13.69
C LEU A 190 22.19 -15.83 13.89
N LYS A 191 22.85 -16.75 14.59
CA LYS A 191 22.28 -18.06 14.90
C LYS A 191 21.01 -17.93 15.74
N GLN A 192 21.03 -17.14 16.82
CA GLN A 192 19.85 -16.89 17.65
C GLN A 192 18.70 -16.29 16.83
N TRP A 193 19.00 -15.36 15.92
CA TRP A 193 18.00 -14.77 15.04
C TRP A 193 17.37 -15.80 14.10
N LYS A 194 18.19 -16.70 13.50
CA LYS A 194 17.69 -17.82 12.69
C LYS A 194 16.84 -18.79 13.50
N ASP A 195 17.33 -19.21 14.68
CA ASP A 195 16.62 -20.12 15.59
C ASP A 195 15.28 -19.53 16.06
N ALA A 196 15.18 -18.19 16.17
CA ALA A 196 13.94 -17.46 16.48
C ALA A 196 12.99 -17.30 15.28
N GLY A 197 13.32 -17.91 14.12
CA GLY A 197 12.52 -17.83 12.90
C GLY A 197 12.67 -16.51 12.14
N GLY A 198 13.79 -15.80 12.32
CA GLY A 198 14.05 -14.55 11.64
C GLY A 198 14.26 -14.69 10.14
N GLU A 199 14.83 -15.81 9.70
CA GLU A 199 15.05 -16.14 8.29
C GLU A 199 13.74 -16.63 7.65
N GLN A 200 13.41 -16.06 6.50
CA GLN A 200 12.28 -16.54 5.70
C GLN A 200 12.70 -17.81 4.97
N THR A 201 11.94 -18.89 5.14
CA THR A 201 12.16 -20.16 4.45
C THR A 201 11.09 -20.35 3.38
N GLN A 202 11.48 -20.72 2.17
CA GLN A 202 10.52 -21.04 1.12
C GLN A 202 10.06 -22.49 1.27
N ARG A 203 8.75 -22.71 1.43
CA ARG A 203 8.12 -24.03 1.61
C ARG A 203 7.55 -24.61 0.33
N LEU A 204 7.06 -23.74 -0.56
CA LEU A 204 6.52 -24.09 -1.86
C LEU A 204 6.98 -23.07 -2.89
N PHE A 205 7.31 -23.55 -4.08
CA PHE A 205 7.37 -22.73 -5.30
C PHE A 205 6.62 -23.43 -6.41
N VAL A 206 5.85 -22.67 -7.19
CA VAL A 206 5.19 -23.12 -8.42
C VAL A 206 5.41 -22.07 -9.49
N GLY A 207 6.17 -22.38 -10.53
CA GLY A 207 6.43 -21.39 -11.58
C GLY A 207 7.60 -21.71 -12.48
N ARG A 208 8.06 -20.70 -13.22
CA ARG A 208 9.26 -20.77 -14.05
C ARG A 208 10.46 -20.25 -13.26
N THR A 209 11.43 -21.13 -13.06
CA THR A 209 12.68 -20.85 -12.35
C THR A 209 13.63 -19.96 -13.16
N ARG A 210 14.66 -19.41 -12.50
CA ARG A 210 15.79 -18.72 -13.17
C ARG A 210 16.51 -19.61 -14.20
N GLY A 211 16.54 -20.93 -13.97
CA GLY A 211 17.05 -21.95 -14.89
C GLY A 211 16.17 -22.21 -16.11
N LYS A 212 15.07 -21.45 -16.27
CA LYS A 212 14.09 -21.55 -17.36
C LYS A 212 13.22 -22.82 -17.34
N SER A 213 13.38 -23.68 -16.34
CA SER A 213 12.50 -24.83 -16.11
C SER A 213 11.18 -24.38 -15.49
N SER A 214 10.08 -25.02 -15.89
CA SER A 214 8.83 -24.99 -15.12
C SER A 214 8.97 -25.97 -13.96
N ALA A 215 8.63 -25.57 -12.73
CA ALA A 215 8.82 -26.40 -11.56
C ALA A 215 7.73 -26.23 -10.49
N VAL A 216 7.47 -27.31 -9.77
CA VAL A 216 6.86 -27.34 -8.44
C VAL A 216 7.92 -27.85 -7.47
N ILE A 217 8.26 -27.06 -6.46
CA ILE A 217 9.31 -27.37 -5.48
C ILE A 217 8.67 -27.35 -4.10
N LEU A 218 8.78 -28.47 -3.37
CA LEU A 218 8.38 -28.58 -1.97
C LEU A 218 9.62 -28.71 -1.12
N ALA A 219 9.70 -27.93 -0.05
CA ALA A 219 10.82 -27.92 0.88
C ALA A 219 10.40 -28.33 2.29
N ASP A 220 11.36 -28.75 3.11
CA ASP A 220 11.21 -28.98 4.54
C ASP A 220 11.16 -27.68 5.36
N ASP A 221 11.11 -27.81 6.70
CA ASP A 221 11.07 -26.68 7.65
C ASP A 221 12.27 -25.75 7.60
N SER A 222 13.40 -26.26 7.13
CA SER A 222 14.65 -25.53 6.95
C SER A 222 14.74 -24.91 5.56
N GLY A 223 13.74 -25.09 4.71
CA GLY A 223 13.72 -24.60 3.33
C GLY A 223 14.53 -25.46 2.35
N ASN A 224 14.95 -26.66 2.74
CA ASN A 224 15.66 -27.58 1.85
C ASN A 224 14.66 -28.31 0.95
N PRO A 225 14.81 -28.28 -0.39
CA PRO A 225 13.96 -29.03 -1.30
C PRO A 225 13.95 -30.53 -0.99
N ARG A 226 12.76 -31.11 -0.89
CA ARG A 226 12.53 -32.57 -0.70
C ARG A 226 11.83 -33.22 -1.88
N ILE A 227 11.06 -32.44 -2.64
CA ILE A 227 10.39 -32.90 -3.86
C ILE A 227 10.50 -31.81 -4.92
N ILE A 228 10.97 -32.17 -6.12
CA ILE A 228 11.03 -31.29 -7.29
C ILE A 228 10.32 -31.98 -8.45
N MET A 229 9.19 -31.43 -8.89
CA MET A 229 8.56 -31.79 -10.15
C MET A 229 8.93 -30.73 -11.18
N SER A 230 9.62 -31.09 -12.27
CA SER A 230 10.14 -30.10 -13.21
C SER A 230 10.02 -30.51 -14.67
N VAL A 231 9.98 -29.51 -15.56
CA VAL A 231 10.16 -29.66 -17.00
C VAL A 231 11.23 -28.68 -17.45
N THR A 232 12.32 -29.21 -17.98
CA THR A 232 13.46 -28.41 -18.50
C THR A 232 13.10 -27.69 -19.80
N PRO A 233 13.89 -26.68 -20.23
CA PRO A 233 13.69 -26.04 -21.53
C PRO A 233 13.73 -26.98 -22.74
N ALA A 234 14.42 -28.11 -22.62
CA ALA A 234 14.48 -29.15 -23.64
C ALA A 234 13.26 -30.10 -23.62
N GLY A 235 12.29 -29.87 -22.72
CA GLY A 235 11.09 -30.69 -22.58
C GLY A 235 11.27 -31.96 -21.73
N LYS A 236 12.47 -32.19 -21.16
CA LYS A 236 12.68 -33.32 -20.23
C LYS A 236 11.91 -33.07 -18.94
N ALA A 237 10.97 -33.95 -18.61
CA ALA A 237 10.22 -33.95 -17.36
C ALA A 237 10.92 -34.83 -16.30
N SER A 238 10.89 -34.40 -15.03
CA SER A 238 11.31 -35.20 -13.87
C SER A 238 10.40 -34.96 -12.65
N LEU A 239 10.34 -35.96 -11.77
CA LEU A 239 9.89 -35.85 -10.39
C LEU A 239 10.96 -36.47 -9.50
N ASP A 240 11.68 -35.63 -8.78
CA ASP A 240 12.86 -35.97 -7.99
C ASP A 240 12.52 -35.90 -6.49
N PHE A 241 12.86 -36.95 -5.75
CA PHE A 241 12.78 -37.04 -4.29
C PHE A 241 14.18 -36.95 -3.70
N ILE A 242 14.35 -36.05 -2.73
CA ILE A 242 15.67 -35.64 -2.22
C ILE A 242 15.75 -35.96 -0.72
N ASP A 243 16.82 -36.63 -0.30
CA ASP A 243 17.07 -36.96 1.11
C ASP A 243 17.64 -35.80 1.91
N ASP A 244 17.83 -36.01 3.22
CA ASP A 244 18.32 -35.02 4.18
C ASP A 244 19.69 -34.42 3.84
N LYS A 245 20.52 -35.12 3.06
CA LYS A 245 21.83 -34.68 2.60
C LYS A 245 21.79 -33.90 1.29
N GLY A 246 20.65 -33.88 0.62
CA GLY A 246 20.48 -33.23 -0.68
C GLY A 246 20.70 -34.19 -1.86
N ASP A 247 20.83 -35.49 -1.62
CA ASP A 247 21.00 -36.49 -2.66
C ASP A 247 19.64 -36.93 -3.22
N VAL A 248 19.56 -37.10 -4.55
CA VAL A 248 18.34 -37.62 -5.20
C VAL A 248 18.26 -39.13 -4.93
N VAL A 249 17.30 -39.54 -4.10
CA VAL A 249 17.07 -40.95 -3.77
C VAL A 249 16.14 -41.65 -4.74
N GLN A 250 15.30 -40.88 -5.45
CA GLN A 250 14.42 -41.41 -6.49
C GLN A 250 14.11 -40.32 -7.52
N SER A 251 14.05 -40.70 -8.80
CA SER A 251 13.64 -39.83 -9.90
C SER A 251 12.67 -40.56 -10.82
N LEU A 252 11.59 -39.90 -11.23
CA LEU A 252 10.62 -40.40 -12.21
C LEU A 252 10.59 -39.50 -13.46
N PRO A 253 10.53 -40.06 -14.69
CA PRO A 253 10.73 -41.48 -14.98
C PRO A 253 12.16 -41.91 -14.62
N GLU A 254 12.34 -43.17 -14.25
CA GLU A 254 13.69 -43.72 -14.03
C GLU A 254 14.53 -43.48 -15.28
N THR A 255 15.76 -42.99 -15.11
CA THR A 255 16.67 -42.84 -16.25
C THR A 255 16.93 -44.24 -16.81
N PRO A 256 16.54 -44.54 -18.07
CA PRO A 256 16.74 -45.88 -18.61
C PRO A 256 18.22 -46.20 -18.59
N VAL A 257 18.60 -47.28 -17.91
CA VAL A 257 19.93 -47.85 -18.06
C VAL A 257 20.00 -48.36 -19.50
N VAL A 258 20.57 -47.55 -20.40
CA VAL A 258 20.91 -48.01 -21.74
C VAL A 258 22.02 -49.05 -21.55
N LYS A 259 21.63 -50.33 -21.51
CA LYS A 259 22.57 -51.43 -21.64
C LYS A 259 23.23 -51.29 -23.01
N LYS A 260 24.52 -50.93 -23.02
CA LYS A 260 25.38 -51.10 -24.20
C LYS A 260 25.58 -52.57 -24.49
#